data_AF-A0A3A0EFT9-F1
#
_entry.id   AF-A0A3A0EFT9-F1
#
_cell.length_a   1.000
_cell.length_b   1.000
_cell.length_c   1.000
_cell.angle_alpha   90.00
_cell.angle_beta   90.00
_cell.angle_gamma   90.00
#
_symmetry.space_group_name_H-M   'P 1'
#
loop_
_entity.id
_entity.type
_entity.pdbx_description
1 polymer ?
#
loop_
_entity_poly.entity_id
_entity_poly.type
_entity_poly.pdbx_seq_one_letter_code
_entity_poly.pdbx_strand_id
1 'polypeptide(L)'
;MAASVWLGLAAVVFSPGGRLDAAGPGGTVEGHSPFVSVNSGVTNLSASARISYLDVYNSATVNSLGATVSWANLYGDSSVNVHRGSQISWLLLHDRASAAIHGGTISWVKLFDASQAHFRSAADISWVLLNRQAQAHFYGRTFQYSRGILSGVWLDGRSFSLWAVNEADLHAGNISSTMPSGLRLHIVPEPAGAALAAGAAAALWRSGRRRRKCTPRVSG
;
A
#
# COMPACT_ATOMS: atom_id res chain seq x y z
N MET A 1 2.12 -27.53 -34.28
CA MET A 1 0.86 -27.61 -33.50
C MET A 1 1.02 -26.72 -32.28
N ALA A 2 0.42 -25.52 -32.29
CA ALA A 2 0.46 -24.60 -31.17
C ALA A 2 -0.78 -24.82 -30.31
N ALA A 3 -0.60 -25.28 -29.08
CA ALA A 3 -1.68 -25.42 -28.11
C ALA A 3 -1.95 -24.05 -27.49
N SER A 4 -3.00 -23.39 -27.95
CA SER A 4 -3.55 -22.20 -27.32
C SER A 4 -4.22 -22.61 -26.01
N VAL A 5 -3.53 -22.41 -24.88
CA VAL A 5 -4.09 -22.58 -23.54
C VAL A 5 -5.02 -21.40 -23.27
N TRP A 6 -6.32 -21.61 -23.44
CA TRP A 6 -7.34 -20.69 -22.95
C TRP A 6 -7.44 -20.84 -21.43
N LEU A 7 -6.90 -19.85 -20.70
CA LEU A 7 -7.16 -19.69 -19.27
C LEU A 7 -8.64 -19.36 -19.09
N GLY A 8 -9.38 -20.29 -18.48
CA GLY A 8 -10.79 -20.12 -18.17
C GLY A 8 -11.03 -18.90 -17.30
N LEU A 9 -11.66 -17.88 -17.86
CA LEU A 9 -12.17 -16.73 -17.13
C LEU A 9 -13.37 -17.21 -16.33
N ALA A 10 -13.19 -17.52 -15.04
CA ALA A 10 -14.32 -17.76 -14.14
C ALA A 10 -15.04 -16.41 -13.92
N ALA A 11 -16.02 -16.13 -14.78
CA ALA A 11 -16.90 -14.98 -14.62
C ALA A 11 -17.75 -15.20 -13.35
N VAL A 12 -17.58 -14.33 -12.36
CA VAL A 12 -18.37 -14.37 -11.13
C VAL A 12 -19.75 -13.79 -11.41
N VAL A 13 -20.78 -14.59 -11.17
CA VAL A 13 -22.19 -14.26 -11.39
C VAL A 13 -22.68 -13.31 -10.29
N PHE A 14 -23.18 -12.14 -10.69
CA PHE A 14 -23.83 -11.20 -9.77
C PHE A 14 -25.25 -11.67 -9.45
N SER A 15 -25.60 -11.67 -8.16
CA SER A 15 -26.99 -11.64 -7.73
C SER A 15 -27.27 -10.28 -7.06
N PRO A 16 -28.13 -9.43 -7.64
CA PRO A 16 -28.46 -8.14 -7.02
C PRO A 16 -29.16 -8.38 -5.68
N GLY A 17 -28.52 -7.95 -4.58
CA GLY A 17 -29.02 -8.06 -3.21
C GLY A 17 -28.51 -9.27 -2.41
N GLY A 18 -27.68 -10.12 -2.99
CA GLY A 18 -27.09 -11.29 -2.31
C GLY A 18 -25.73 -11.00 -1.67
N ARG A 19 -25.43 -11.67 -0.56
CA ARG A 19 -24.06 -11.81 -0.04
C ARG A 19 -23.26 -12.59 -1.09
N LEU A 20 -22.21 -11.97 -1.65
CA LEU A 20 -21.29 -12.67 -2.53
C LEU A 20 -20.24 -13.36 -1.65
N ASP A 21 -20.41 -14.66 -1.46
CA ASP A 21 -19.28 -15.49 -1.06
C ASP A 21 -18.39 -15.60 -2.29
N ALA A 22 -17.20 -14.98 -2.23
CA ALA A 22 -16.32 -14.88 -3.38
C ALA A 22 -16.04 -16.27 -3.96
N ALA A 23 -16.31 -16.38 -5.26
CA ALA A 23 -16.39 -17.62 -6.02
C ALA A 23 -15.05 -18.34 -6.05
N GLY A 24 -14.87 -19.33 -5.16
CA GLY A 24 -13.75 -20.26 -5.18
C GLY A 24 -12.36 -19.58 -5.18
N PRO A 25 -11.29 -20.38 -5.21
CA PRO A 25 -9.94 -19.84 -5.37
C PRO A 25 -9.77 -19.21 -6.76
N GLY A 26 -9.40 -17.92 -6.82
CA GLY A 26 -8.98 -17.23 -8.05
C GLY A 26 -9.99 -16.27 -8.68
N GLY A 27 -11.12 -15.97 -8.04
CA GLY A 27 -12.16 -15.08 -8.59
C GLY A 27 -11.76 -13.60 -8.70
N THR A 28 -12.40 -12.90 -9.64
CA THR A 28 -12.37 -11.43 -9.72
C THR A 28 -13.73 -10.87 -9.35
N VAL A 29 -13.76 -9.89 -8.44
CA VAL A 29 -14.96 -9.13 -8.07
C VAL A 29 -14.95 -7.82 -8.84
N GLU A 30 -16.08 -7.50 -9.45
CA GLU A 30 -16.32 -6.26 -10.20
C GLU A 30 -17.60 -5.57 -9.69
N GLY A 31 -17.96 -4.41 -10.25
CA GLY A 31 -19.27 -3.80 -10.01
C GLY A 31 -19.58 -3.43 -8.56
N HIS A 32 -20.86 -3.22 -8.24
CA HIS A 32 -21.28 -2.86 -6.89
C HIS A 32 -21.73 -4.09 -6.11
N SER A 33 -21.15 -4.29 -4.93
CA SER A 33 -21.48 -5.40 -4.03
C SER A 33 -21.53 -4.88 -2.59
N PRO A 34 -22.68 -4.93 -1.90
CA PRO A 34 -22.75 -4.41 -0.53
C PRO A 34 -21.88 -5.24 0.43
N PHE A 35 -21.85 -6.56 0.26
CA PHE A 35 -21.12 -7.49 1.11
C PHE A 35 -20.33 -8.50 0.27
N VAL A 36 -19.04 -8.61 0.54
CA VAL A 36 -18.14 -9.61 -0.05
C VAL A 36 -17.43 -10.34 1.07
N SER A 37 -17.53 -11.67 1.08
CA SER A 37 -16.84 -12.54 2.04
C SER A 37 -15.85 -13.43 1.30
N VAL A 38 -14.57 -13.39 1.69
CA VAL A 38 -13.51 -14.21 1.09
C VAL A 38 -12.95 -15.15 2.15
N ASN A 39 -13.23 -16.45 2.02
CA ASN A 39 -12.88 -17.45 3.04
C ASN A 39 -11.65 -18.29 2.69
N SER A 40 -11.24 -18.32 1.43
CA SER A 40 -10.07 -19.09 0.96
C SER A 40 -9.56 -18.59 -0.38
N GLY A 41 -8.31 -18.91 -0.71
CA GLY A 41 -7.72 -18.64 -2.03
C GLY A 41 -7.35 -17.18 -2.25
N VAL A 42 -7.21 -16.79 -3.51
CA VAL A 42 -6.86 -15.43 -3.93
C VAL A 42 -8.05 -14.80 -4.64
N THR A 43 -8.42 -13.58 -4.27
CA THR A 43 -9.49 -12.82 -4.93
C THR A 43 -8.95 -11.46 -5.39
N ASN A 44 -9.20 -11.10 -6.64
CA ASN A 44 -8.84 -9.79 -7.18
C ASN A 44 -10.07 -8.87 -7.14
N LEU A 45 -9.94 -7.67 -6.60
CA LEU A 45 -10.96 -6.63 -6.68
C LEU A 45 -10.57 -5.68 -7.81
N SER A 46 -11.35 -5.64 -8.88
CA SER A 46 -11.05 -4.78 -10.03
C SER A 46 -11.28 -3.31 -9.71
N ALA A 47 -10.80 -2.42 -10.58
CA ALA A 47 -11.00 -0.98 -10.43
C ALA A 47 -12.48 -0.54 -10.48
N SER A 48 -13.37 -1.36 -11.04
CA SER A 48 -14.81 -1.10 -11.06
C SER A 48 -15.52 -1.58 -9.79
N ALA A 49 -14.86 -2.37 -8.95
CA ALA A 49 -15.45 -2.88 -7.72
C ALA A 49 -15.75 -1.74 -6.72
N ARG A 50 -16.97 -1.75 -6.19
CA ARG A 50 -17.48 -0.84 -5.15
C ARG A 50 -18.10 -1.68 -4.05
N ILE A 51 -17.38 -1.82 -2.94
CA ILE A 51 -17.73 -2.73 -1.85
C ILE A 51 -18.01 -1.93 -0.58
N SER A 52 -19.14 -2.20 0.09
CA SER A 52 -19.40 -1.56 1.38
C SER A 52 -18.67 -2.28 2.50
N TYR A 53 -18.82 -3.61 2.57
CA TYR A 53 -18.16 -4.46 3.56
C TYR A 53 -17.45 -5.62 2.87
N LEU A 54 -16.15 -5.70 3.10
CA LEU A 54 -15.27 -6.78 2.68
C LEU A 54 -14.76 -7.48 3.94
N ASP A 55 -15.12 -8.74 4.11
CA ASP A 55 -14.54 -9.58 5.15
C ASP A 55 -13.66 -10.65 4.53
N VAL A 56 -12.45 -10.80 5.06
CA VAL A 56 -11.45 -11.76 4.60
C VAL A 56 -11.04 -12.64 5.78
N TYR A 57 -11.17 -13.95 5.62
CA TYR A 57 -10.98 -14.92 6.71
C TYR A 57 -9.88 -15.94 6.40
N ASN A 58 -9.50 -16.68 7.44
CA ASN A 58 -8.61 -17.84 7.38
C ASN A 58 -7.25 -17.50 6.77
N SER A 59 -6.95 -18.02 5.58
CA SER A 59 -5.70 -17.75 4.84
C SER A 59 -5.98 -17.16 3.46
N ALA A 60 -7.15 -16.53 3.29
CA ALA A 60 -7.50 -15.88 2.03
C ALA A 60 -6.63 -14.64 1.78
N THR A 61 -6.40 -14.36 0.51
CA THR A 61 -5.64 -13.19 0.03
C THR A 61 -6.51 -12.36 -0.89
N VAL A 62 -6.59 -11.06 -0.65
CA VAL A 62 -7.29 -10.12 -1.52
C VAL A 62 -6.30 -9.16 -2.17
N ASN A 63 -6.39 -9.00 -3.49
CA ASN A 63 -5.64 -7.97 -4.22
C ASN A 63 -6.61 -6.85 -4.60
N SER A 64 -6.48 -5.68 -3.97
CA SER A 64 -7.24 -4.49 -4.35
C SER A 64 -6.51 -3.78 -5.49
N LEU A 65 -7.06 -3.88 -6.71
CA LEU A 65 -6.47 -3.39 -7.96
C LEU A 65 -7.19 -2.12 -8.46
N GLY A 66 -7.40 -1.15 -7.57
CA GLY A 66 -8.16 0.06 -7.88
C GLY A 66 -9.58 0.09 -7.32
N ALA A 67 -9.97 -0.91 -6.53
CA ALA A 67 -11.31 -1.01 -5.97
C ALA A 67 -11.58 0.06 -4.91
N THR A 68 -12.86 0.39 -4.71
CA THR A 68 -13.32 1.20 -3.58
C THR A 68 -13.97 0.29 -2.54
N VAL A 69 -13.49 0.33 -1.30
CA VAL A 69 -13.99 -0.47 -0.19
C VAL A 69 -14.26 0.45 1.02
N SER A 70 -15.47 0.42 1.58
CA SER A 70 -15.76 1.26 2.76
C SER A 70 -15.15 0.64 4.03
N TRP A 71 -15.42 -0.64 4.27
CA TRP A 71 -14.89 -1.39 5.40
C TRP A 71 -14.24 -2.68 4.91
N ALA A 72 -12.96 -2.87 5.23
CA ALA A 72 -12.21 -4.08 4.95
C ALA A 72 -11.74 -4.68 6.28
N ASN A 73 -12.34 -5.80 6.69
CA ASN A 73 -11.98 -6.53 7.90
C ASN A 73 -11.23 -7.81 7.53
N LEU A 74 -10.06 -8.00 8.11
CA LEU A 74 -9.22 -9.18 7.89
C LEU A 74 -9.04 -9.94 9.21
N TYR A 75 -9.25 -11.25 9.17
CA TYR A 75 -9.18 -12.15 10.33
C TYR A 75 -8.25 -13.34 10.08
N GLY A 76 -7.78 -13.99 11.15
CA GLY A 76 -6.91 -15.17 11.05
C GLY A 76 -5.53 -14.86 10.46
N ASP A 77 -5.10 -15.66 9.48
CA ASP A 77 -3.87 -15.52 8.69
C ASP A 77 -4.14 -14.89 7.30
N SER A 78 -5.23 -14.14 7.16
CA SER A 78 -5.61 -13.56 5.87
C SER A 78 -4.71 -12.38 5.50
N SER A 79 -4.73 -12.01 4.22
CA SER A 79 -3.94 -10.88 3.74
C SER A 79 -4.65 -10.01 2.70
N VAL A 80 -4.24 -8.74 2.63
CA VAL A 80 -4.65 -7.83 1.55
C VAL A 80 -3.44 -7.12 0.94
N ASN A 81 -3.39 -7.07 -0.38
CA ASN A 81 -2.46 -6.26 -1.15
C ASN A 81 -3.21 -5.04 -1.70
N VAL A 82 -2.84 -3.84 -1.25
CA VAL A 82 -3.47 -2.59 -1.69
C VAL A 82 -2.60 -1.94 -2.75
N HIS A 83 -3.09 -1.88 -3.99
CA HIS A 83 -2.38 -1.28 -5.12
C HIS A 83 -2.86 0.15 -5.40
N ARG A 84 -2.10 0.85 -6.25
CA ARG A 84 -2.42 2.20 -6.73
C ARG A 84 -3.83 2.27 -7.30
N GLY A 85 -4.53 3.37 -7.01
CA GLY A 85 -5.91 3.62 -7.45
C GLY A 85 -6.95 3.09 -6.47
N SER A 86 -6.60 2.18 -5.56
CA SER A 86 -7.52 1.64 -4.56
C SER A 86 -7.89 2.70 -3.52
N GLN A 87 -9.12 2.63 -3.02
CA GLN A 87 -9.64 3.54 -2.00
C GLN A 87 -10.28 2.71 -0.89
N ILE A 88 -9.75 2.78 0.33
CA ILE A 88 -10.26 2.03 1.48
C ILE A 88 -10.56 3.01 2.61
N SER A 89 -11.80 3.09 3.10
CA SER A 89 -12.08 4.04 4.20
C SER A 89 -11.57 3.49 5.53
N TRP A 90 -11.86 2.22 5.82
CA TRP A 90 -11.43 1.53 7.03
C TRP A 90 -10.80 0.19 6.67
N LEU A 91 -9.56 0.00 7.10
CA LEU A 91 -8.81 -1.25 6.98
C LEU A 91 -8.50 -1.78 8.39
N LEU A 92 -9.19 -2.83 8.80
CA LEU A 92 -9.08 -3.45 10.12
C LEU A 92 -8.40 -4.82 9.98
N LEU A 93 -7.33 -5.04 10.73
CA LEU A 93 -6.59 -6.30 10.76
C LEU A 93 -6.62 -6.91 12.15
N HIS A 94 -7.09 -8.14 12.25
CA HIS A 94 -7.21 -8.91 13.48
C HIS A 94 -6.27 -10.13 13.49
N ASP A 95 -6.06 -10.71 14.67
CA ASP A 95 -5.28 -11.94 14.85
C ASP A 95 -3.85 -11.85 14.30
N ARG A 96 -3.56 -12.56 13.19
CA ARG A 96 -2.28 -12.59 12.48
C ARG A 96 -2.44 -12.08 11.04
N ALA A 97 -3.51 -11.34 10.76
CA ALA A 97 -3.80 -10.82 9.44
C ALA A 97 -2.71 -9.83 9.00
N SER A 98 -2.51 -9.72 7.68
CA SER A 98 -1.47 -8.86 7.13
C SER A 98 -1.93 -7.97 5.97
N ALA A 99 -1.35 -6.78 5.86
CA ALA A 99 -1.57 -5.88 4.73
C ALA A 99 -0.25 -5.46 4.10
N ALA A 100 -0.17 -5.52 2.78
CA ALA A 100 0.90 -4.93 2.00
C ALA A 100 0.36 -3.74 1.20
N ILE A 101 0.81 -2.55 1.55
CA ILE A 101 0.30 -1.29 1.00
C ILE A 101 1.36 -0.73 0.04
N HIS A 102 1.05 -0.86 -1.25
CA HIS A 102 1.89 -0.44 -2.38
C HIS A 102 1.39 0.84 -3.05
N GLY A 103 0.22 1.33 -2.66
CA GLY A 103 -0.39 2.56 -3.14
C GLY A 103 -1.81 2.72 -2.61
N GLY A 104 -2.59 3.56 -3.28
CA GLY A 104 -4.00 3.81 -2.93
C GLY A 104 -4.18 4.82 -1.80
N THR A 105 -5.43 5.14 -1.51
CA THR A 105 -5.83 6.06 -0.43
C THR A 105 -6.51 5.25 0.66
N ILE A 106 -6.04 5.35 1.90
CA ILE A 106 -6.61 4.63 3.04
C ILE A 106 -6.89 5.60 4.19
N SER A 107 -8.13 5.85 4.58
CA SER A 107 -8.39 6.84 5.64
C SER A 107 -7.92 6.33 7.01
N TRP A 108 -8.31 5.10 7.38
CA TRP A 108 -7.95 4.49 8.66
C TRP A 108 -7.38 3.09 8.46
N VAL A 109 -6.23 2.84 9.07
CA VAL A 109 -5.67 1.50 9.27
C VAL A 109 -5.67 1.21 10.77
N LYS A 110 -6.30 0.11 11.17
CA LYS A 110 -6.38 -0.33 12.56
C LYS A 110 -5.86 -1.74 12.69
N LEU A 111 -4.85 -1.92 13.53
CA LEU A 111 -4.14 -3.18 13.70
C LEU A 111 -4.38 -3.68 15.12
N PHE A 112 -4.91 -4.89 15.24
CA PHE A 112 -5.14 -5.58 16.50
C PHE A 112 -4.21 -6.79 16.67
N ASP A 113 -4.09 -7.27 17.90
CA ASP A 113 -3.41 -8.52 18.25
C ASP A 113 -1.99 -8.62 17.69
N ALA A 114 -1.67 -9.63 16.89
CA ALA A 114 -0.37 -9.83 16.26
C ALA A 114 -0.40 -9.51 14.75
N SER A 115 -1.36 -8.70 14.30
CA SER A 115 -1.49 -8.30 12.90
C SER A 115 -0.37 -7.35 12.47
N GLN A 116 -0.13 -7.31 11.15
CA GLN A 116 0.96 -6.52 10.60
C GLN A 116 0.59 -5.78 9.31
N ALA A 117 1.04 -4.53 9.17
CA ALA A 117 0.94 -3.78 7.93
C ALA A 117 2.31 -3.31 7.43
N HIS A 118 2.55 -3.44 6.14
CA HIS A 118 3.78 -3.05 5.45
C HIS A 118 3.48 -1.91 4.46
N PHE A 119 3.87 -0.69 4.82
CA PHE A 119 3.67 0.53 4.06
C PHE A 119 4.89 0.84 3.20
N ARG A 120 4.81 0.55 1.90
CA ARG A 120 5.87 0.83 0.93
C ARG A 120 5.61 2.12 0.15
N SER A 121 4.35 2.42 -0.09
CA SER A 121 3.87 3.67 -0.70
C SER A 121 2.36 3.77 -0.47
N ALA A 122 1.86 4.99 -0.32
CA ALA A 122 0.43 5.28 -0.35
C ALA A 122 0.21 6.64 -1.04
N ALA A 123 -0.97 6.86 -1.61
CA ALA A 123 -1.38 8.18 -2.08
C ALA A 123 -1.72 9.09 -0.90
N ASP A 124 -2.48 8.56 0.05
CA ASP A 124 -2.80 9.25 1.30
C ASP A 124 -3.17 8.21 2.37
N ILE A 125 -2.74 8.47 3.60
CA ILE A 125 -3.13 7.72 4.80
C ILE A 125 -3.36 8.74 5.92
N SER A 126 -4.54 8.75 6.51
CA SER A 126 -4.83 9.71 7.59
C SER A 126 -4.39 9.18 8.96
N TRP A 127 -4.76 7.93 9.27
CA TRP A 127 -4.54 7.32 10.58
C TRP A 127 -4.05 5.87 10.50
N VAL A 128 -3.09 5.55 11.35
CA VAL A 128 -2.61 4.20 11.67
C VAL A 128 -2.71 4.01 13.17
N LEU A 129 -3.63 3.16 13.60
CA LEU A 129 -3.88 2.84 15.00
C LEU A 129 -3.31 1.47 15.31
N LEU A 130 -2.47 1.40 16.35
CA LEU A 130 -1.88 0.16 16.83
C LEU A 130 -2.54 -0.27 18.15
N ASN A 131 -2.81 -1.56 18.29
CA ASN A 131 -3.31 -2.15 19.52
C ASN A 131 -2.53 -3.45 19.85
N ARG A 132 -2.32 -3.72 21.15
CA ARG A 132 -1.60 -4.89 21.68
C ARG A 132 -0.21 -5.10 21.06
N GLN A 133 -0.01 -6.18 20.30
CA GLN A 133 1.26 -6.63 19.75
C GLN A 133 1.39 -6.30 18.25
N ALA A 134 0.48 -5.49 17.72
CA ALA A 134 0.39 -5.15 16.32
C ALA A 134 1.65 -4.43 15.83
N GLN A 135 2.00 -4.66 14.57
CA GLN A 135 3.19 -4.07 13.97
C GLN A 135 2.85 -3.29 12.70
N ALA A 136 3.38 -2.08 12.59
CA ALA A 136 3.30 -1.29 11.37
C ALA A 136 4.71 -0.96 10.89
N HIS A 137 5.05 -1.48 9.72
CA HIS A 137 6.35 -1.35 9.09
C HIS A 137 6.29 -0.29 7.98
N PHE A 138 7.07 0.77 8.12
CA PHE A 138 7.17 1.84 7.13
C PHE A 138 8.49 1.73 6.38
N TYR A 139 8.43 1.72 5.06
CA TYR A 139 9.61 1.66 4.18
C TYR A 139 9.77 2.98 3.45
N GLY A 140 10.93 3.61 3.59
CA GLY A 140 11.13 4.98 3.12
C GLY A 140 12.40 5.59 3.66
N ARG A 141 12.40 6.92 3.77
CA ARG A 141 13.52 7.71 4.28
C ARG A 141 13.05 8.96 4.99
N THR A 142 14.01 9.63 5.62
CA THR A 142 13.82 10.91 6.33
C THR A 142 12.65 10.88 7.31
N PHE A 143 12.50 9.77 8.04
CA PHE A 143 11.41 9.60 8.99
C PHE A 143 11.55 10.57 10.17
N GLN A 144 10.45 11.21 10.53
CA GLN A 144 10.33 12.05 11.71
C GLN A 144 9.04 11.69 12.45
N TYR A 145 9.14 11.57 13.77
CA TYR A 145 7.99 11.29 14.63
C TYR A 145 7.86 12.38 15.69
N SER A 146 6.69 13.00 15.78
CA SER A 146 6.41 14.05 16.77
C SER A 146 4.93 14.08 17.13
N ARG A 147 4.61 13.98 18.42
CA ARG A 147 3.24 14.10 18.97
C ARG A 147 2.21 13.26 18.21
N GLY A 148 2.49 11.98 18.00
CA GLY A 148 1.57 11.09 17.27
C GLY A 148 1.67 11.16 15.75
N ILE A 149 2.39 12.13 15.18
CA ILE A 149 2.50 12.29 13.74
C ILE A 149 3.80 11.65 13.25
N LEU A 150 3.68 10.70 12.34
CA LEU A 150 4.78 10.14 11.57
C LEU A 150 4.81 10.80 10.19
N SER A 151 5.98 11.30 9.81
CA SER A 151 6.21 11.89 8.50
C SER A 151 7.50 11.33 7.89
N GLY A 152 7.62 11.46 6.56
CA GLY A 152 8.81 11.01 5.85
C GLY A 152 8.61 11.06 4.34
N VAL A 153 9.43 10.30 3.63
CA VAL A 153 9.36 10.15 2.18
C VAL A 153 9.25 8.66 1.84
N TRP A 154 8.22 8.29 1.08
CA TRP A 154 8.00 6.93 0.58
C TRP A 154 9.11 6.49 -0.39
N LEU A 155 9.12 5.20 -0.73
CA LEU A 155 10.05 4.63 -1.72
C LEU A 155 9.91 5.24 -3.12
N ASP A 156 8.74 5.77 -3.45
CA ASP A 156 8.48 6.43 -4.74
C ASP A 156 8.85 7.93 -4.74
N GLY A 157 9.43 8.43 -3.64
CA GLY A 157 9.89 9.81 -3.52
C GLY A 157 8.83 10.81 -3.04
N ARG A 158 7.57 10.39 -2.85
CA ARG A 158 6.52 11.28 -2.35
C ARG A 158 6.60 11.44 -0.83
N SER A 159 6.41 12.66 -0.34
CA SER A 159 6.32 12.92 1.08
C SER A 159 5.00 12.41 1.68
N PHE A 160 5.01 12.11 2.97
CA PHE A 160 3.80 11.77 3.71
C PHE A 160 3.85 12.33 5.13
N SER A 161 2.66 12.48 5.71
CA SER A 161 2.45 12.84 7.11
C SER A 161 1.11 12.25 7.55
N LEU A 162 1.13 11.43 8.59
CA LEU A 162 -0.04 10.70 9.08
C LEU A 162 0.01 10.56 10.59
N TRP A 163 -1.15 10.32 11.20
CA TRP A 163 -1.20 9.97 12.62
C TRP A 163 -0.86 8.48 12.78
N ALA A 164 0.14 8.17 13.60
CA ALA A 164 0.55 6.82 13.94
C ALA A 164 0.64 6.70 15.47
N VAL A 165 -0.43 6.20 16.10
CA VAL A 165 -0.61 6.24 17.56
C VAL A 165 -1.08 4.88 18.09
N ASN A 166 -0.89 4.64 19.38
CA ASN A 166 -1.60 3.55 20.03
C ASN A 166 -3.08 3.92 20.18
N GLU A 167 -3.97 2.96 19.99
CA GLU A 167 -5.41 3.16 20.15
C GLU A 167 -5.77 3.58 21.59
N ALA A 168 -5.12 2.98 22.59
CA ALA A 168 -5.35 3.31 24.00
C ALA A 168 -5.01 4.78 24.32
N ASP A 169 -3.92 5.31 23.76
CA ASP A 169 -3.48 6.69 23.96
C ASP A 169 -4.48 7.69 23.36
N LEU A 170 -5.03 7.36 22.19
CA LEU A 170 -6.07 8.15 21.52
C LEU A 170 -7.34 8.24 22.39
N HIS A 171 -7.81 7.11 22.93
CA HIS A 171 -9.01 7.07 23.78
C HIS A 171 -8.80 7.71 25.15
N ALA A 172 -7.59 7.67 25.68
CA ALA A 172 -7.23 8.37 26.90
C ALA A 172 -7.09 9.90 26.70
N GLY A 173 -7.12 10.39 25.46
CA GLY A 173 -6.90 11.79 25.13
C GLY A 173 -5.45 12.25 25.36
N ASN A 174 -4.51 11.31 25.49
CA ASN A 174 -3.11 11.59 25.79
C ASN A 174 -2.21 11.02 24.69
N ILE A 175 -2.16 11.69 23.54
CA ILE A 175 -1.28 11.31 22.44
C ILE A 175 0.17 11.56 22.87
N SER A 176 0.86 10.48 23.19
CA SER A 176 2.27 10.50 23.60
C SER A 176 3.17 11.11 22.52
N SER A 177 4.22 11.81 22.94
CA SER A 177 5.31 12.22 22.05
C SER A 177 6.22 11.05 21.66
N THR A 178 6.14 9.94 22.39
CA THR A 178 6.98 8.77 22.18
C THR A 178 6.37 7.87 21.10
N MET A 179 7.22 7.40 20.19
CA MET A 179 6.82 6.49 19.12
C MET A 179 6.28 5.17 19.70
N PRO A 180 5.07 4.72 19.31
CA PRO A 180 4.54 3.41 19.64
C PRO A 180 5.54 2.28 19.40
N SER A 181 5.64 1.34 20.34
CA SER A 181 6.57 0.20 20.26
C SER A 181 6.25 -0.77 19.11
N GLY A 182 5.05 -0.73 18.54
CA GLY A 182 4.67 -1.50 17.35
C GLY A 182 5.10 -0.86 16.01
N LEU A 183 5.54 0.41 16.03
CA LEU A 183 6.05 1.05 14.81
C LEU A 183 7.48 0.61 14.52
N ARG A 184 7.73 0.27 13.26
CA ARG A 184 9.02 -0.16 12.74
C ARG A 184 9.35 0.65 11.49
N LEU A 185 10.47 1.37 11.53
CA LEU A 185 10.90 2.23 10.44
C LEU A 185 12.08 1.57 9.73
N HIS A 186 11.92 1.32 8.43
CA HIS A 186 12.91 0.69 7.57
C HIS A 186 13.46 1.74 6.60
N ILE A 187 14.68 2.19 6.85
CA ILE A 187 15.35 3.15 5.98
C ILE A 187 15.84 2.43 4.73
N VAL A 188 15.30 2.80 3.57
CA VAL A 188 15.71 2.27 2.27
C VAL A 188 16.54 3.34 1.57
N PRO A 189 17.84 3.11 1.31
CA PRO A 189 18.68 4.03 0.55
C PRO A 189 18.11 4.25 -0.86
N GLU A 190 18.33 5.44 -1.44
CA GLU A 190 17.99 5.66 -2.84
C GLU A 190 18.70 4.60 -3.72
N PRO A 191 18.01 4.05 -4.74
CA PRO A 191 18.67 3.15 -5.67
C PRO A 191 19.85 3.88 -6.29
N ALA A 192 21.04 3.26 -6.24
CA ALA A 192 22.30 3.83 -6.73
C ALA A 192 22.23 4.31 -8.19
N GLY A 193 21.21 3.87 -8.95
CA GLY A 193 20.88 4.38 -10.28
C GLY A 193 20.71 5.89 -10.35
N ALA A 194 20.11 6.54 -9.34
CA ALA A 194 19.98 8.00 -9.33
C ALA A 194 21.35 8.69 -9.22
N ALA A 195 22.20 8.18 -8.31
CA ALA A 195 23.58 8.65 -8.16
C ALA A 195 24.41 8.40 -9.43
N LEU A 196 24.25 7.24 -10.07
CA LEU A 196 24.92 6.90 -11.32
C LEU A 196 24.45 7.78 -12.48
N ALA A 197 23.15 8.05 -12.60
CA ALA A 197 22.60 8.92 -13.63
C ALA A 197 23.11 10.36 -13.47
N ALA A 198 23.14 10.88 -12.23
CA ALA A 198 23.72 12.19 -11.93
C ALA A 198 25.22 12.23 -12.26
N GLY A 199 25.97 11.18 -11.92
CA GLY A 199 27.37 11.04 -12.26
C GLY A 199 27.62 11.02 -13.78
N ALA A 200 26.82 10.26 -14.53
CA ALA A 200 26.90 10.20 -15.99
C ALA A 200 26.57 11.55 -16.63
N ALA A 201 25.52 12.22 -16.17
CA ALA A 201 25.15 13.56 -16.64
C ALA A 201 26.26 14.58 -16.38
N ALA A 202 26.86 14.58 -15.19
CA ALA A 202 27.99 15.45 -14.85
C ALA A 202 29.22 15.19 -15.73
N ALA A 203 29.52 13.91 -16.01
CA ALA A 203 30.61 13.52 -16.89
C ALA A 203 30.40 14.01 -18.34
N LEU A 204 29.19 13.85 -18.88
CA LEU A 204 28.82 14.32 -20.23
C LEU A 204 28.85 15.85 -20.33
N TRP A 205 28.37 16.56 -19.30
CA TRP A 205 28.44 18.02 -19.27
C TRP A 205 29.88 18.54 -19.27
N ARG A 206 30.77 17.88 -18.53
CA ARG A 206 32.20 18.23 -18.48
C ARG A 206 32.91 17.98 -19.81
N SER A 207 32.55 16.91 -20.54
CA SER A 207 33.15 16.60 -21.83
C SER A 207 32.70 17.56 -22.94
N GLY A 208 31.43 17.98 -22.93
CA GLY A 208 30.89 18.95 -23.88
C GLY A 208 31.54 20.34 -23.82
N ARG A 209 31.93 20.80 -22.62
CA ARG A 209 32.62 22.10 -22.45
C ARG A 209 34.02 22.13 -23.06
N ARG A 210 34.71 20.99 -23.16
CA ARG A 210 36.07 20.94 -23.75
C ARG A 210 36.08 21.16 -25.26
N ARG A 211 34.98 20.90 -25.97
CA ARG A 211 34.91 21.03 -27.45
C ARG A 211 34.66 22.45 -27.97
N ARG A 212 34.32 23.42 -27.12
CA ARG A 212 33.97 24.79 -27.56
C ARG A 212 35.14 25.78 -27.64
N LYS A 213 36.39 25.36 -27.42
CA LYS A 213 37.57 26.26 -27.43
C LYS A 213 38.37 26.30 -28.73
N CYS A 214 37.89 25.69 -29.81
CA CYS A 214 38.56 25.73 -31.11
C CYS A 214 37.70 26.50 -32.12
N THR A 215 37.62 27.83 -31.98
CA THR A 215 37.19 28.70 -33.08
C THR A 215 38.43 29.07 -33.89
N PRO A 216 38.56 28.66 -35.16
CA PRO A 216 39.70 29.06 -35.99
C PRO A 216 39.66 30.58 -36.19
N ARG A 217 40.77 31.24 -35.89
CA ARG A 217 40.98 32.67 -36.16
C ARG A 217 41.19 32.82 -37.67
N VAL A 218 40.21 33.38 -38.38
CA VAL A 218 40.37 33.78 -39.78
C VAL A 218 41.21 35.05 -39.79
N SER A 219 42.45 34.95 -40.25
CA SER A 219 43.32 36.09 -40.54
C SER A 219 43.06 36.55 -41.96
N GLY A 220 42.61 37.80 -42.11
CA GLY A 220 42.63 38.56 -43.36
C GLY A 220 43.88 39.42 -43.45
#